data_AF-A0A9P0K5Q1-F1
#
_entry.id   AF-A0A9P0K5Q1-F1
#
_cell.length_a   1.000
_cell.length_b   1.000
_cell.length_c   1.000
_cell.angle_alpha   90.00
_cell.angle_beta   90.00
_cell.angle_gamma   90.00
#
_symmetry.space_group_name_H-M   'P 1'
#
loop_
_entity.id
_entity.type
_entity.pdbx_description
1 polymer ?
#
loop_
_entity_poly.entity_id
_entity_poly.type
_entity_poly.pdbx_seq_one_letter_code
_entity_poly.pdbx_strand_id
1 'polypeptide(L)'
;MKMWEGVCTFLINNEVKIIDYESGDCSTMDIMKRRTRIKFNFPLVESSDTVILRDDVIIRLCKNEDDVKCDFIEFFLLGENDLYSKKMFTTWDNFRSYITCIYLYGNTLILGMDVGCVYIYHVSCWKNLDIRNYSHKLIIGKHPIICMAVKESPNERRYYVCSNFTIHEITGYLPNIY
;
A
#
# COMPACT_ATOMS: atom_id res chain seq x y z
N MET A 1 4.10 -26.49 -11.19
CA MET A 1 3.66 -25.09 -11.05
C MET A 1 4.86 -24.23 -11.43
N LYS A 2 4.82 -23.56 -12.58
CA LYS A 2 5.96 -22.74 -13.04
C LYS A 2 5.99 -21.47 -12.18
N MET A 3 7.16 -21.17 -11.64
CA MET A 3 7.34 -20.13 -10.61
C MET A 3 7.21 -18.69 -11.16
N TRP A 4 7.02 -18.53 -12.47
CA TRP A 4 7.20 -17.26 -13.19
C TRP A 4 6.12 -17.04 -14.27
N GLU A 5 4.85 -17.33 -13.99
CA GLU A 5 3.74 -16.79 -14.78
C GLU A 5 3.14 -15.61 -13.99
N GLY A 6 3.15 -14.40 -14.55
CA GLY A 6 2.63 -13.22 -13.86
C GLY A 6 3.24 -11.90 -14.31
N VAL A 7 2.92 -10.84 -13.55
CA VAL A 7 3.44 -9.48 -13.75
C VAL A 7 4.31 -9.13 -12.56
N CYS A 8 5.47 -8.53 -12.80
CA CYS A 8 6.31 -8.02 -11.74
C CYS A 8 6.64 -6.55 -11.95
N THR A 9 6.33 -5.74 -10.94
CA THR A 9 6.58 -4.30 -10.92
C THR A 9 7.75 -3.98 -9.99
N PHE A 10 8.77 -3.32 -10.54
CA PHE A 10 9.97 -2.89 -9.84
C PHE A 10 10.11 -1.38 -9.87
N LEU A 11 10.75 -0.82 -8.85
CA LEU A 11 11.13 0.58 -8.78
C LEU A 11 12.65 0.68 -8.73
N ILE A 12 13.29 1.18 -9.79
CA ILE A 12 14.74 1.31 -9.91
C ILE A 12 15.06 2.75 -10.25
N ASN A 13 15.81 3.46 -9.39
CA ASN A 13 16.24 4.85 -9.63
C ASN A 13 15.08 5.79 -10.03
N ASN A 14 13.94 5.66 -9.34
CA ASN A 14 12.68 6.35 -9.61
C ASN A 14 11.97 5.97 -10.93
N GLU A 15 12.46 4.98 -11.66
CA GLU A 15 11.77 4.40 -12.81
C GLU A 15 11.00 3.16 -12.38
N VAL A 16 9.71 3.17 -12.68
CA VAL A 16 8.84 1.99 -12.56
C VAL A 16 9.03 1.15 -13.80
N LYS A 17 9.34 -0.11 -13.57
CA LYS A 17 9.61 -1.11 -14.59
C LYS A 17 8.65 -2.27 -14.39
N ILE A 18 7.89 -2.61 -15.43
CA ILE A 18 6.98 -3.76 -15.41
C ILE A 18 7.51 -4.82 -16.35
N ILE A 19 7.61 -6.05 -15.83
CA ILE A 19 7.99 -7.25 -16.58
C ILE A 19 6.79 -8.18 -16.59
N ASP A 20 6.30 -8.50 -17.79
CA ASP A 20 5.27 -9.51 -18.00
C ASP A 20 5.95 -10.82 -18.38
N TYR A 21 5.69 -11.88 -17.62
CA TYR A 21 6.19 -13.21 -17.93
C TYR A 21 5.15 -13.97 -18.75
N GLU A 22 5.23 -13.85 -20.09
CA GLU A 22 4.24 -14.43 -21.00
C GLU A 22 4.51 -15.89 -21.39
N SER A 23 5.74 -16.41 -21.23
CA SER A 23 6.04 -17.82 -21.49
C SER A 23 7.34 -18.30 -20.82
N GLY A 24 7.43 -19.60 -20.55
CA GLY A 24 8.57 -20.21 -19.84
C GLY A 24 9.89 -20.26 -20.61
N ASP A 25 9.91 -19.86 -21.89
CA ASP A 25 11.09 -19.95 -22.77
C ASP A 25 11.71 -18.58 -23.09
N CYS A 26 11.13 -17.48 -22.63
CA CYS A 26 11.68 -16.14 -22.84
C CYS A 26 12.61 -15.74 -21.69
N SER A 27 13.76 -15.13 -22.00
CA SER A 27 14.63 -14.58 -20.97
C SER A 27 13.98 -13.34 -20.34
N THR A 28 14.17 -13.15 -19.03
CA THR A 28 13.49 -12.13 -18.21
C THR A 28 13.66 -10.69 -18.71
N MET A 29 14.72 -10.44 -19.50
CA MET A 29 15.06 -9.13 -20.06
C MET A 29 14.33 -8.83 -21.38
N ASP A 30 13.84 -9.85 -22.09
CA ASP A 30 13.29 -9.71 -23.44
C ASP A 30 11.86 -9.11 -23.46
N ILE A 31 11.14 -9.15 -22.32
CA ILE A 31 9.72 -8.78 -22.23
C ILE A 31 9.49 -7.56 -21.31
N MET A 32 10.50 -6.71 -21.12
CA MET A 32 10.32 -5.50 -20.30
C MET A 32 9.42 -4.48 -21.03
N LYS A 33 8.15 -4.38 -20.64
CA LYS A 33 7.12 -3.64 -21.41
C LYS A 33 6.90 -2.18 -21.04
N ARG A 34 7.24 -1.74 -19.81
CA ARG A 34 6.87 -0.39 -19.34
C ARG A 34 7.97 0.32 -18.57
N ARG A 35 8.14 1.63 -18.81
CA ARG A 35 9.14 2.50 -18.17
C ARG A 35 8.51 3.83 -17.76
N THR A 36 7.70 3.82 -16.69
CA THR A 36 7.15 5.07 -16.14
C THR A 36 8.15 5.70 -15.18
N ARG A 37 8.75 6.84 -15.53
CA ARG A 37 9.60 7.59 -14.59
C ARG A 37 8.75 8.41 -13.63
N ILE A 38 8.81 8.08 -12.34
CA ILE A 38 8.12 8.81 -11.28
C ILE A 38 9.00 9.91 -10.73
N LYS A 39 8.41 11.09 -10.51
CA LYS A 39 9.01 12.15 -9.70
C LYS A 39 8.47 12.07 -8.28
N PHE A 40 9.30 11.56 -7.38
CA PHE A 40 9.05 11.60 -5.95
C PHE A 40 9.34 13.01 -5.42
N ASN A 41 8.59 13.43 -4.40
CA ASN A 41 8.82 14.74 -3.77
C ASN A 41 10.17 14.79 -3.02
N PHE A 42 10.66 13.64 -2.59
CA PHE A 42 11.92 13.48 -1.87
C PHE A 42 12.65 12.25 -2.41
N PRO A 43 13.99 12.23 -2.38
CA PRO A 43 14.76 11.05 -2.77
C PRO A 43 14.30 9.82 -1.98
N LEU A 44 14.29 8.63 -2.59
CA LEU A 44 14.00 7.34 -1.95
C LEU A 44 15.13 6.88 -1.00
N VAL A 45 15.88 7.82 -0.44
CA VAL A 45 17.17 7.58 0.22
C VAL A 45 16.99 7.41 1.74
N GLU A 46 15.81 7.71 2.28
CA GLU A 46 15.51 7.62 3.71
C GLU A 46 14.88 6.27 4.08
N SER A 47 15.39 5.67 5.16
CA SER A 47 15.05 4.32 5.65
C SER A 47 13.66 4.20 6.29
N SER A 48 12.89 5.27 6.40
CA SER A 48 11.59 5.32 7.08
C SER A 48 10.39 5.13 6.14
N ASP A 49 10.60 5.20 4.83
CA ASP A 49 9.52 5.12 3.85
C ASP A 49 9.03 3.69 3.63
N THR A 50 7.71 3.51 3.61
CA THR A 50 7.09 2.25 3.14
C THR A 50 6.52 2.45 1.75
N VAL A 51 6.91 1.56 0.82
CA VAL A 51 6.44 1.60 -0.57
C VAL A 51 5.77 0.28 -0.93
N ILE A 52 4.56 0.37 -1.47
CA ILE A 52 3.81 -0.75 -2.04
C ILE A 52 3.78 -0.57 -3.56
N LEU A 53 4.23 -1.59 -4.29
CA LEU A 53 4.26 -1.61 -5.74
C LEU A 53 3.14 -2.51 -6.27
N ARG A 54 2.28 -1.95 -7.13
CA ARG A 54 1.26 -2.65 -7.93
C ARG A 54 1.38 -2.19 -9.38
N ASP A 55 0.81 -2.96 -10.29
CA ASP A 55 0.94 -2.73 -11.72
C ASP A 55 0.20 -1.47 -12.21
N ASP A 56 -0.78 -1.00 -11.43
CA ASP A 56 -1.62 0.16 -11.68
C ASP A 56 -1.41 1.32 -10.68
N VAL A 57 -0.77 1.07 -9.54
CA VAL A 57 -0.50 2.08 -8.52
C VAL A 57 0.80 1.84 -7.75
N ILE A 58 1.49 2.92 -7.40
CA ILE A 58 2.52 2.90 -6.36
C ILE A 58 2.02 3.72 -5.18
N ILE A 59 2.07 3.11 -4.00
CA ILE A 59 1.67 3.76 -2.75
C ILE A 59 2.94 4.00 -1.94
N ARG A 60 3.17 5.24 -1.52
CA ARG A 60 4.29 5.61 -0.67
C ARG A 60 3.76 6.25 0.60
N LEU A 61 4.12 5.67 1.73
CA LEU A 61 3.97 6.31 3.03
C LEU A 61 5.32 6.95 3.37
N CYS A 62 5.35 8.27 3.44
CA CYS A 62 6.53 9.02 3.81
C CYS A 62 6.43 9.48 5.26
N LYS A 63 7.46 9.15 6.04
CA LYS A 63 7.58 9.53 7.44
C LYS A 63 8.78 10.46 7.57
N ASN A 64 8.53 11.72 7.88
CA ASN A 64 9.60 12.68 8.07
C ASN A 64 10.01 12.69 9.55
N GLU A 65 11.31 12.55 9.82
CA GLU A 65 11.83 12.66 11.19
C GLU A 65 11.91 14.12 11.66
N ASP A 66 11.90 15.08 10.72
CA ASP A 66 11.85 16.51 11.04
C ASP A 66 10.41 16.96 11.30
N ASP A 67 10.11 17.36 12.55
CA ASP A 67 8.84 17.92 13.08
C ASP A 67 8.19 19.05 12.22
N VAL A 68 8.90 19.55 11.21
CA VAL A 68 8.51 20.66 10.33
C VAL A 68 7.81 20.17 9.04
N LYS A 69 7.99 18.90 8.65
CA LYS A 69 7.43 18.35 7.40
C LYS A 69 6.44 17.22 7.70
N CYS A 70 5.15 17.51 7.51
CA CYS A 70 4.04 16.59 7.77
C CYS A 70 4.23 15.21 7.12
N ASP A 71 3.88 14.14 7.83
CA ASP A 71 3.69 12.81 7.26
C ASP A 71 2.61 12.84 6.16
N PHE A 72 2.88 12.18 5.05
CA PHE A 72 1.93 12.07 3.95
C PHE A 72 1.94 10.70 3.30
N ILE A 73 0.83 10.39 2.64
CA ILE A 73 0.67 9.22 1.80
C ILE A 73 0.46 9.68 0.35
N GLU A 74 1.26 9.13 -0.55
CA GLU A 74 1.24 9.41 -1.98
C GLU A 74 0.71 8.18 -2.74
N PHE A 75 -0.18 8.43 -3.70
CA PHE A 75 -0.65 7.44 -4.66
C PHE A 75 -0.24 7.88 -6.06
N PHE A 76 0.66 7.14 -6.69
CA PHE A 76 1.08 7.33 -8.08
C PHE A 76 0.30 6.35 -8.95
N LEU A 77 -0.75 6.85 -9.61
CA LEU A 77 -1.62 6.07 -10.50
C LEU A 77 -0.94 5.93 -11.86
N LEU A 78 -0.52 4.72 -12.20
CA LEU A 78 0.24 4.42 -13.41
C LEU A 78 -0.71 4.35 -14.62
N GLY A 79 -0.57 5.26 -15.57
CA GLY A 79 -1.36 5.34 -16.81
C GLY A 79 -0.58 4.92 -18.06
N GLU A 80 -1.28 4.78 -19.17
CA GLU A 80 -0.68 4.42 -20.46
C GLU A 80 0.41 5.42 -20.90
N ASN A 81 1.25 5.01 -21.86
CA ASN A 81 2.28 5.84 -22.48
C ASN A 81 3.29 6.44 -21.49
N ASP A 82 3.70 5.65 -20.50
CA ASP A 82 4.65 6.06 -19.45
C ASP A 82 4.21 7.29 -18.63
N LEU A 83 2.91 7.61 -18.61
CA LEU A 83 2.34 8.69 -17.81
C LEU A 83 1.87 8.19 -16.44
N TYR A 84 1.80 9.09 -15.47
CA TYR A 84 1.16 8.84 -14.19
C TYR A 84 0.42 10.07 -13.69
N SER A 85 -0.58 9.85 -12.84
CA SER A 85 -1.20 10.91 -12.04
C SER A 85 -0.91 10.68 -10.57
N LYS A 86 -0.92 11.74 -9.77
CA LYS A 86 -0.53 11.68 -8.37
C LYS A 86 -1.64 12.23 -7.47
N LYS A 87 -1.91 11.51 -6.39
CA LYS A 87 -2.66 12.01 -5.24
C LYS A 87 -1.75 12.03 -4.02
N MET A 88 -1.93 13.02 -3.16
CA MET A 88 -1.15 13.19 -1.94
C MET A 88 -2.09 13.63 -0.82
N PHE A 89 -1.97 13.00 0.34
CA PHE A 89 -2.78 13.30 1.50
C PHE A 89 -1.88 13.44 2.72
N THR A 90 -2.03 14.51 3.47
CA THR A 90 -1.41 14.70 4.78
C THR A 90 -2.12 13.85 5.81
N THR A 91 -1.38 13.07 6.61
CA THR A 91 -1.98 12.16 7.60
C THR A 91 -2.76 12.94 8.66
N TRP A 92 -2.17 14.02 9.18
CA TRP A 92 -2.76 14.84 10.23
C TRP A 92 -4.09 15.49 9.82
N ASP A 93 -4.19 16.04 8.62
CA ASP A 93 -5.42 16.73 8.19
C ASP A 93 -6.58 15.76 7.95
N ASN A 94 -6.26 14.51 7.57
CA ASN A 94 -7.27 13.51 7.23
C ASN A 94 -7.69 12.66 8.44
N PHE A 95 -6.78 12.40 9.38
CA PHE A 95 -7.01 11.47 10.49
C PHE A 95 -6.82 12.05 11.88
N ARG A 96 -6.21 13.25 12.01
CA ARG A 96 -5.76 13.81 13.29
C ARG A 96 -4.87 12.84 14.09
N SER A 97 -4.09 12.04 13.35
CA SER A 97 -3.21 10.97 13.84
C SER A 97 -2.23 10.58 12.74
N TYR A 98 -1.16 9.87 13.10
CA TYR A 98 -0.10 9.46 12.17
C TYR A 98 -0.26 8.00 11.75
N ILE A 99 -0.01 7.71 10.47
CA ILE A 99 -0.03 6.34 9.95
C ILE A 99 1.26 5.65 10.37
N THR A 100 1.15 4.65 11.22
CA THR A 100 2.28 3.88 11.72
C THR A 100 2.57 2.66 10.86
N CYS A 101 1.55 2.06 10.23
CA CYS A 101 1.73 0.98 9.28
C CYS A 101 0.67 1.00 8.17
N ILE A 102 1.05 0.49 7.00
CA ILE A 102 0.19 0.37 5.82
C ILE A 102 0.22 -1.09 5.33
N TYR A 103 -0.93 -1.59 4.90
CA TYR A 103 -1.05 -2.95 4.39
C TYR A 103 -2.06 -2.98 3.23
N LEU A 104 -1.71 -3.67 2.15
CA LEU A 104 -2.58 -3.85 0.99
C LEU A 104 -2.70 -5.35 0.70
N TYR A 105 -3.93 -5.85 0.70
CA TYR A 105 -4.22 -7.23 0.35
C TYR A 105 -5.42 -7.29 -0.60
N GLY A 106 -5.19 -7.81 -1.80
CA GLY A 106 -6.15 -7.69 -2.90
C GLY A 106 -6.50 -6.22 -3.15
N ASN A 107 -7.79 -5.90 -3.06
CA ASN A 107 -8.32 -4.54 -3.18
C ASN A 107 -8.60 -3.89 -1.81
N THR A 108 -8.19 -4.52 -0.71
CA THR A 108 -8.39 -3.98 0.63
C THR A 108 -7.12 -3.28 1.10
N LEU A 109 -7.20 -1.95 1.23
CA LEU A 109 -6.16 -1.14 1.84
C LEU A 109 -6.49 -0.95 3.32
N ILE A 110 -5.49 -1.15 4.18
CA ILE A 110 -5.61 -1.01 5.63
C ILE A 110 -4.52 -0.08 6.12
N LEU A 111 -4.90 0.89 6.96
CA LEU A 111 -4.00 1.85 7.60
C LEU A 111 -4.10 1.67 9.11
N GLY A 112 -2.96 1.42 9.76
CA GLY A 112 -2.83 1.41 11.21
C GLY A 112 -2.27 2.74 11.70
N MET A 113 -2.82 3.24 12.81
CA MET A 113 -2.48 4.54 13.36
C MET A 113 -1.75 4.46 14.70
N ASP A 114 -1.06 5.54 15.06
CA ASP A 114 -0.41 5.74 16.35
C ASP A 114 -1.37 5.76 17.55
N VAL A 115 -2.62 6.15 17.33
CA VAL A 115 -3.67 6.20 18.36
C VAL A 115 -4.46 4.89 18.53
N GLY A 116 -3.99 3.77 17.95
CA GLY A 116 -4.65 2.46 18.08
C GLY A 116 -5.93 2.28 17.27
N CYS A 117 -6.12 3.14 16.27
CA CYS A 117 -7.19 3.01 15.28
C CYS A 117 -6.69 2.29 14.04
N VAL A 118 -7.60 1.58 13.37
CA VAL A 118 -7.39 0.95 12.07
C VAL A 118 -8.46 1.44 11.11
N TYR A 119 -8.03 1.93 9.94
CA TYR A 119 -8.90 2.38 8.86
C TYR A 119 -8.84 1.36 7.72
N ILE A 120 -10.01 0.91 7.25
CA ILE A 120 -10.14 -0.11 6.22
C ILE A 120 -10.86 0.48 5.01
N TYR A 121 -10.29 0.28 3.82
CA TYR A 121 -10.81 0.75 2.55
C TYR A 121 -11.00 -0.43 1.60
N HIS A 122 -12.16 -0.52 0.97
CA HIS A 122 -12.35 -1.37 -0.21
C HIS A 122 -12.14 -0.54 -1.48
N VAL A 123 -10.99 -0.73 -2.13
CA VAL A 123 -10.56 0.05 -3.28
C VAL A 123 -11.04 -0.60 -4.57
N SER A 124 -12.19 -0.16 -5.09
CA SER A 124 -12.66 -0.58 -6.42
C SER A 124 -11.91 0.11 -7.57
N CYS A 125 -11.45 1.34 -7.35
CA CYS A 125 -10.71 2.13 -8.34
C CYS A 125 -9.84 3.19 -7.67
N TRP A 126 -8.52 3.12 -7.89
CA TRP A 126 -7.55 4.07 -7.32
C TRP A 126 -7.78 5.52 -7.79
N LYS A 127 -8.31 5.72 -9.00
CA LYS A 127 -8.68 7.05 -9.52
C LYS A 127 -9.78 7.71 -8.69
N ASN A 128 -10.64 6.94 -8.04
CA ASN A 128 -11.73 7.45 -7.21
C ASN A 128 -11.43 7.38 -5.71
N LEU A 129 -10.30 6.78 -5.31
CA LEU A 129 -9.89 6.71 -3.92
C LEU A 129 -9.73 8.11 -3.31
N ASP A 130 -10.42 8.35 -2.21
CA ASP A 130 -10.22 9.46 -1.30
C ASP A 130 -10.01 8.87 0.10
N ILE A 131 -8.92 9.25 0.75
CA ILE A 131 -8.53 8.66 2.02
C ILE A 131 -9.50 9.00 3.17
N ARG A 132 -10.36 10.00 2.99
CA ARG A 132 -11.41 10.35 3.96
C ARG A 132 -12.59 9.38 3.90
N ASN A 133 -12.76 8.68 2.78
CA ASN A 133 -13.89 7.80 2.51
C ASN A 133 -13.54 6.34 2.84
N TYR A 134 -13.22 6.07 4.12
CA TYR A 134 -12.98 4.71 4.59
C TYR A 134 -14.28 3.91 4.68
N SER A 135 -14.17 2.60 4.46
CA SER A 135 -15.31 1.68 4.59
C SER A 135 -15.60 1.39 6.08
N HIS A 136 -14.55 1.16 6.88
CA HIS A 136 -14.67 0.91 8.31
C HIS A 136 -13.56 1.62 9.08
N LYS A 137 -13.88 2.03 10.31
CA LYS A 137 -12.91 2.46 11.33
C LYS A 137 -13.08 1.56 12.54
N LEU A 138 -12.00 0.93 12.98
CA LEU A 138 -11.98 0.06 14.16
C LEU A 138 -11.04 0.66 15.21
N ILE A 139 -11.48 0.62 16.47
CA ILE A 139 -10.67 1.06 17.61
C ILE A 139 -10.20 -0.22 18.31
N ILE A 140 -8.91 -0.51 18.21
CA ILE A 140 -8.30 -1.72 18.76
C ILE A 140 -7.79 -1.46 20.18
N GLY A 141 -7.33 -0.24 20.44
CA GLY A 141 -6.82 0.18 21.74
C GLY A 141 -6.38 1.65 21.72
N LYS A 142 -5.46 2.00 22.62
CA LYS A 142 -4.86 3.35 22.72
C LYS A 142 -3.36 3.37 22.40
N HIS A 143 -2.86 2.31 21.76
CA HIS A 143 -1.44 2.13 21.47
C HIS A 143 -1.21 2.05 19.96
N PRO A 144 -0.04 2.48 19.47
CA PRO A 144 0.29 2.41 18.05
C PRO A 144 0.09 1.03 17.45
N ILE A 145 -0.49 0.98 16.25
CA ILE A 145 -0.53 -0.23 15.43
C ILE A 145 0.79 -0.34 14.67
N ILE A 146 1.59 -1.35 14.93
CA ILE A 146 2.98 -1.43 14.45
C ILE A 146 3.08 -2.26 13.18
N CYS A 147 2.30 -3.33 13.09
CA CYS A 147 2.30 -4.21 11.93
C CYS A 147 0.94 -4.87 11.75
N MET A 148 0.74 -5.39 10.54
CA MET A 148 -0.47 -6.08 10.14
C MET A 148 -0.11 -7.33 9.36
N ALA A 149 -0.90 -8.39 9.53
CA ALA A 149 -0.73 -9.63 8.80
C ALA A 149 -2.10 -10.22 8.44
N VAL A 150 -2.15 -10.97 7.35
CA VAL A 150 -3.33 -11.74 6.94
C VAL A 150 -3.01 -13.21 6.99
N LYS A 151 -3.93 -13.97 7.58
CA LYS A 151 -3.98 -15.42 7.45
C LYS A 151 -5.13 -15.76 6.53
N GLU A 152 -4.80 -16.32 5.37
CA GLU A 152 -5.78 -16.87 4.45
C GLU A 152 -5.83 -18.39 4.60
N SER A 153 -7.04 -18.92 4.62
CA SER A 153 -7.35 -20.34 4.54
C SER A 153 -8.41 -20.55 3.45
N PRO A 154 -8.69 -21.80 3.04
CA PRO A 154 -9.69 -22.07 2.02
C PRO A 154 -11.09 -21.51 2.32
N ASN A 155 -11.44 -21.36 3.60
CA ASN A 155 -12.80 -21.00 4.03
C ASN A 155 -12.91 -19.59 4.63
N GLU A 156 -11.79 -18.99 5.03
CA GLU A 156 -11.79 -17.73 5.76
C GLU A 156 -10.51 -16.95 5.55
N ARG A 157 -10.64 -15.63 5.64
CA ARG A 157 -9.53 -14.68 5.70
C ARG A 157 -9.62 -13.93 7.03
N ARG A 158 -8.53 -13.94 7.79
CA ARG A 158 -8.42 -13.26 9.08
C ARG A 158 -7.29 -12.24 9.04
N TYR A 159 -7.59 -11.04 9.53
CA TYR A 159 -6.63 -9.96 9.64
C TYR A 159 -6.16 -9.84 11.09
N TYR A 160 -4.87 -9.68 11.27
CA TYR A 160 -4.23 -9.49 12.57
C TYR A 160 -3.51 -8.15 12.58
N VAL A 161 -3.64 -7.43 13.68
CA VAL A 161 -2.92 -6.18 13.94
C VAL A 161 -2.09 -6.35 15.22
N CYS A 162 -0.87 -5.84 15.20
CA CYS A 162 0.01 -5.87 16.36
C CYS A 162 0.10 -4.48 16.97
N SER A 163 -0.07 -4.39 18.29
CA SER A 163 0.32 -3.25 19.10
C SER A 163 1.58 -3.57 19.91
N ASN A 164 2.15 -2.61 20.64
CA ASN A 164 3.36 -2.82 21.44
C ASN A 164 3.23 -3.94 22.49
N PHE A 165 2.01 -4.34 22.84
CA PHE A 165 1.75 -5.24 23.97
C PHE A 165 1.12 -6.57 23.54
N THR A 166 0.40 -6.59 22.43
CA THR A 166 -0.34 -7.80 22.01
C THR A 166 -0.75 -7.77 20.55
N ILE A 167 -1.12 -8.94 20.04
CA ILE A 167 -1.70 -9.15 18.72
C ILE A 167 -3.23 -9.22 18.88
N HIS A 168 -3.95 -8.48 18.04
CA HIS A 168 -5.40 -8.49 18.00
C HIS A 168 -5.87 -9.06 16.65
N GLU A 169 -6.88 -9.94 16.69
CA GLU A 169 -7.63 -10.33 15.50
C GLU A 169 -8.67 -9.25 15.18
N ILE A 170 -8.72 -8.79 13.94
CA ILE A 170 -9.77 -7.90 13.48
C ILE A 170 -11.05 -8.73 13.28
N THR A 171 -12.00 -8.57 14.20
CA THR A 171 -13.33 -9.17 14.11
C THR A 171 -14.36 -8.15 13.60
N GLY A 172 -15.39 -8.60 12.87
CA GLY A 172 -16.48 -7.74 12.39
C GLY A 172 -16.25 -7.10 11.02
N TYR A 173 -15.13 -7.42 10.36
CA TYR A 173 -14.92 -7.16 8.94
C TYR A 173 -14.87 -8.50 8.20
N LEU A 174 -15.90 -8.79 7.41
CA LEU A 174 -15.88 -9.90 6.46
C LEU A 174 -15.46 -9.33 5.11
N PRO A 175 -14.22 -9.54 4.64
CA PRO A 175 -13.89 -9.21 3.27
C PRO A 175 -14.84 -10.02 2.37
N ASN A 176 -15.51 -9.36 1.41
CA ASN A 176 -16.38 -10.06 0.47
C ASN A 176 -15.59 -11.23 -0.14
N ILE A 177 -16.04 -12.44 0.11
CA ILE A 177 -15.55 -13.64 -0.56
C ILE A 177 -16.12 -13.55 -1.97
N TYR A 178 -15.25 -13.25 -2.93
CA TYR A 178 -15.51 -13.49 -4.35
C TYR A 178 -14.80 -14.79 -4.73
#